data_AF-A0A8S9ZHQ3-F1
#
_entry.id   AF-A0A8S9ZHQ3-F1
#
_cell.length_a   1.000
_cell.length_b   1.000
_cell.length_c   1.000
_cell.angle_alpha   90.00
_cell.angle_beta   90.00
_cell.angle_gamma   90.00
#
_symmetry.space_group_name_H-M   'P 1'
#
loop_
_entity.id
_entity.type
_entity.pdbx_description
1 polymer ?
#
loop_
_entity_poly.entity_id
_entity_poly.type
_entity_poly.pdbx_seq_one_letter_code
_entity_poly.pdbx_strand_id
1 'polypeptide(L)'
;MNKLKIKHTAIMEGGTQVKLVLTFENDKQAVFKPMRFGRDYETDPNHFYFGDFERHNAEIATFHLDRILGYRRAVPTVGRVVNMTSELMELAERRLRKTFFISPAKNRCFVSKCDYYCDTTHAICGSGDLKEGSVQVFLPDDTSVPRKHNKSPYRRTYSKKNQLANWQEDMSYCARKVKNMRQYAHGRRLLDLIDLHLMDYLIGNQDRHHYETFDVFGDIPAYAIHLDNGRSFGKTNFDDADILMPLRQCCLIKPKTLSTLFNYYTANKGLTETLHESLSKDPAFPVLAFKHYTALERRLHKMMEYILECMEKQSDISDMVRNEFHNPSVPAPKPGEELESEDEDDEDTDNQKNEALPDQKQQQAPQKQGHHSVVNVEENAPNVLKPPTFREQKDGVDDFPAKAIAPPPAA
;
A
#
# COMPACT_ATOMS: atom_id res chain seq x y z
N MET A 1 8.03 -17.31 10.70
CA MET A 1 7.96 -16.99 9.25
C MET A 1 9.35 -16.90 8.61
N ASN A 2 10.22 -15.98 9.03
CA ASN A 2 11.57 -15.87 8.44
C ASN A 2 12.42 -17.17 8.54
N LYS A 3 12.39 -17.85 9.69
CA LYS A 3 13.23 -19.04 9.97
C LYS A 3 12.54 -20.40 9.81
N LEU A 4 11.21 -20.42 9.61
CA LEU A 4 10.48 -21.68 9.54
C LEU A 4 10.85 -22.43 8.27
N LYS A 5 11.14 -23.73 8.38
CA LYS A 5 11.45 -24.55 7.22
C LYS A 5 10.22 -24.71 6.34
N ILE A 6 10.41 -24.49 5.04
CA ILE A 6 9.35 -24.64 4.04
C ILE A 6 9.21 -26.13 3.74
N LYS A 7 7.96 -26.60 3.70
CA LYS A 7 7.56 -27.98 3.38
C LYS A 7 7.02 -28.07 1.96
N HIS A 8 6.27 -27.07 1.52
CA HIS A 8 5.67 -27.04 0.19
C HIS A 8 5.47 -25.60 -0.30
N THR A 9 5.56 -25.42 -1.62
CA THR A 9 5.44 -24.13 -2.29
C THR A 9 4.44 -24.24 -3.43
N ALA A 10 3.42 -23.38 -3.45
CA ALA A 10 2.38 -23.41 -4.49
C ALA A 10 2.16 -22.01 -5.09
N ILE A 11 1.54 -21.94 -6.26
CA ILE A 11 1.04 -20.68 -6.80
C ILE A 11 -0.18 -20.30 -5.97
N MET A 12 -0.24 -19.06 -5.49
CA MET A 12 -1.46 -18.57 -4.85
C MET A 12 -2.50 -18.28 -5.92
N GLU A 13 -3.66 -18.93 -5.83
CA GLU A 13 -4.81 -18.63 -6.67
C GLU A 13 -5.47 -17.32 -6.18
N GLY A 14 -5.97 -16.51 -7.13
CA GLY A 14 -6.59 -15.21 -6.89
C GLY A 14 -5.57 -14.06 -6.80
N GLY A 15 -5.91 -12.88 -7.35
CA GLY A 15 -5.02 -11.74 -7.53
C GLY A 15 -4.23 -11.77 -8.84
N THR A 16 -3.60 -10.65 -9.20
CA THR A 16 -3.17 -10.43 -10.60
C THR A 16 -1.66 -10.56 -10.84
N GLN A 17 -0.81 -10.27 -9.85
CA GLN A 17 0.66 -10.39 -9.97
C GLN A 17 1.20 -11.65 -9.28
N VAL A 18 2.49 -11.94 -9.51
CA VAL A 18 3.15 -13.14 -8.98
C VAL A 18 3.21 -13.18 -7.45
N LYS A 19 2.60 -14.22 -6.88
CA LYS A 19 2.65 -14.54 -5.44
C LYS A 19 2.55 -16.04 -5.22
N LEU A 20 3.23 -16.52 -4.19
CA LEU A 20 3.30 -17.93 -3.84
C LEU A 20 2.69 -18.17 -2.46
N VAL A 21 2.15 -19.36 -2.24
CA VAL A 21 1.83 -19.86 -0.89
C VAL A 21 2.99 -20.71 -0.41
N LEU A 22 3.54 -20.34 0.75
CA LEU A 22 4.51 -21.15 1.47
C LEU A 22 3.78 -21.92 2.56
N THR A 23 3.85 -23.24 2.52
CA THR A 23 3.43 -24.11 3.63
C THR A 23 4.67 -24.55 4.40
N PHE A 24 4.71 -24.28 5.70
CA PHE A 24 5.84 -24.63 6.57
C PHE A 24 5.69 -26.05 7.15
N GLU A 25 6.73 -26.57 7.78
CA GLU A 25 6.72 -27.91 8.41
C GLU A 25 5.65 -28.08 9.50
N ASN A 26 5.19 -26.98 10.11
CA ASN A 26 4.10 -26.98 11.09
C ASN A 26 2.71 -26.83 10.44
N ASP A 27 2.61 -27.05 9.13
CA ASP A 27 1.39 -26.96 8.31
C ASP A 27 0.69 -25.58 8.34
N LYS A 28 1.38 -24.54 8.85
CA LYS A 28 0.93 -23.16 8.73
C LYS A 28 1.41 -22.54 7.43
N GLN A 29 0.66 -21.55 6.95
CA GLN A 29 0.87 -20.95 5.64
C GLN A 29 1.28 -19.48 5.73
N ALA A 30 1.92 -19.00 4.68
CA ALA A 30 2.22 -17.60 4.45
C ALA A 30 2.16 -17.27 2.96
N VAL A 31 1.82 -16.03 2.63
CA VAL A 31 1.93 -15.46 1.29
C VAL A 31 3.35 -14.96 1.08
N PHE A 32 3.97 -15.34 -0.03
CA PHE A 32 5.29 -14.88 -0.44
C PHE A 32 5.20 -14.04 -1.71
N LYS A 33 5.63 -12.77 -1.61
CA LYS A 33 5.81 -11.89 -2.77
C LYS A 33 7.31 -11.70 -3.04
N PRO A 34 7.83 -12.11 -4.22
CA PRO A 34 9.26 -12.06 -4.50
C PRO A 34 9.76 -10.65 -4.81
N MET A 35 11.03 -10.39 -4.49
CA MET A 35 11.73 -9.17 -4.92
C MET A 35 11.93 -9.13 -6.43
N ARG A 36 11.49 -8.01 -7.03
CA ARG A 36 11.67 -7.71 -8.45
C ARG A 36 12.83 -6.73 -8.69
N PHE A 37 12.69 -5.49 -8.21
CA PHE A 37 13.68 -4.43 -8.39
C PHE A 37 14.40 -4.09 -7.08
N GLY A 38 15.54 -3.38 -7.19
CA GLY A 38 16.28 -2.83 -6.05
C GLY A 38 15.49 -1.74 -5.32
N ARG A 39 15.91 -1.40 -4.10
CA ARG A 39 15.23 -0.41 -3.24
C ARG A 39 15.17 0.99 -3.84
N ASP A 40 16.09 1.32 -4.74
CA ASP A 40 16.17 2.65 -5.36
C ASP A 40 15.32 2.80 -6.62
N TYR A 41 14.72 1.72 -7.12
CA TYR A 41 13.82 1.79 -8.28
C TYR A 41 12.58 2.62 -7.95
N GLU A 42 12.19 3.52 -8.85
CA GLU A 42 10.95 4.28 -8.78
C GLU A 42 10.04 3.93 -9.95
N THR A 43 8.74 3.93 -9.69
CA THR A 43 7.70 3.71 -10.70
C THR A 43 7.80 4.76 -11.80
N ASP A 44 7.76 4.32 -13.05
CA ASP A 44 7.73 5.21 -14.21
C ASP A 44 6.61 6.26 -14.04
N PRO A 45 6.89 7.56 -14.25
CA PRO A 45 5.87 8.61 -14.19
C PRO A 45 4.66 8.34 -15.10
N ASN A 46 4.84 7.64 -16.22
CA ASN A 46 3.80 7.29 -17.18
C ASN A 46 2.99 6.05 -16.80
N HIS A 47 3.44 5.27 -15.81
CA HIS A 47 2.66 4.13 -15.31
C HIS A 47 1.47 4.62 -14.48
N PHE A 48 0.28 4.19 -14.89
CA PHE A 48 -0.91 4.26 -14.04
C PHE A 48 -0.78 3.30 -12.85
N TYR A 49 -1.53 3.56 -11.79
CA TYR A 49 -1.59 2.73 -10.58
C TYR A 49 -1.91 1.26 -10.87
N PHE A 50 -2.73 0.96 -11.89
CA PHE A 50 -3.05 -0.41 -12.30
C PHE A 50 -1.95 -1.10 -13.13
N GLY A 51 -0.97 -0.36 -13.63
CA GLY A 51 0.20 -0.89 -14.34
C GLY A 51 1.46 -1.02 -13.47
N ASP A 52 1.39 -0.59 -12.20
CA ASP A 52 2.55 -0.61 -11.32
C ASP A 52 2.88 -2.02 -10.81
N PHE A 53 4.18 -2.34 -10.79
CA PHE A 53 4.68 -3.61 -10.26
C PHE A 53 4.64 -3.61 -8.74
N GLU A 54 4.20 -4.71 -8.14
CA GLU A 54 4.27 -4.87 -6.69
C GLU A 54 5.74 -4.92 -6.20
N ARG A 55 5.96 -4.33 -5.03
CA ARG A 55 7.22 -4.28 -4.30
C ARG A 55 7.06 -5.04 -2.99
N HIS A 56 7.79 -6.14 -2.82
CA HIS A 56 7.69 -6.95 -1.60
C HIS A 56 8.10 -6.14 -0.35
N ASN A 57 9.08 -5.26 -0.47
CA ASN A 57 9.55 -4.42 0.62
C ASN A 57 8.53 -3.36 1.04
N ALA A 58 7.59 -2.99 0.16
CA ALA A 58 6.49 -2.11 0.49
C ALA A 58 5.49 -2.76 1.47
N GLU A 59 5.23 -4.07 1.33
CA GLU A 59 4.40 -4.82 2.29
C GLU A 59 5.02 -4.83 3.70
N ILE A 60 6.33 -5.11 3.77
CA ILE A 60 7.10 -5.11 5.02
C ILE A 60 7.06 -3.70 5.64
N ALA A 61 7.39 -2.68 4.85
CA ALA A 61 7.44 -1.31 5.33
C ALA A 61 6.09 -0.81 5.85
N THR A 62 5.01 -1.13 5.14
CA THR A 62 3.66 -0.69 5.51
C THR A 62 3.18 -1.37 6.79
N PHE A 63 3.47 -2.66 6.99
CA PHE A 63 3.20 -3.34 8.26
C PHE A 63 3.89 -2.67 9.45
N HIS A 64 5.16 -2.27 9.28
CA HIS A 64 5.89 -1.56 10.34
C HIS A 64 5.34 -0.14 10.56
N LEU A 65 4.94 0.57 9.50
CA LEU A 65 4.32 1.88 9.60
C LEU A 65 2.97 1.82 10.34
N ASP A 66 2.11 0.86 9.96
CA ASP A 66 0.83 0.59 10.63
C ASP A 66 1.00 0.36 12.14
N ARG A 67 2.03 -0.41 12.52
CA ARG A 67 2.38 -0.66 13.92
C ARG A 67 2.76 0.62 14.66
N ILE A 68 3.62 1.47 14.10
CA ILE A 68 4.09 2.68 14.81
C ILE A 68 3.03 3.79 14.82
N LEU A 69 2.16 3.85 13.82
CA LEU A 69 0.98 4.73 13.85
C LEU A 69 -0.10 4.24 14.84
N GLY A 70 0.09 3.03 15.39
CA GLY A 70 -0.79 2.47 16.41
C GLY A 70 -2.10 1.92 15.86
N TYR A 71 -2.24 1.77 14.54
CA TYR A 71 -3.41 1.14 13.93
C TYR A 71 -3.47 -0.34 14.28
N ARG A 72 -2.38 -1.07 14.06
CA ARG A 72 -2.26 -2.52 14.31
C ARG A 72 -3.34 -3.33 13.57
N ARG A 73 -3.63 -2.91 12.34
CA ARG A 73 -4.64 -3.52 11.45
C ARG A 73 -4.01 -4.15 10.20
N ALA A 74 -2.71 -3.95 9.98
CA ALA A 74 -1.96 -4.63 8.93
C ALA A 74 -1.56 -6.05 9.36
N VAL A 75 -1.46 -6.94 8.37
CA VAL A 75 -1.12 -8.35 8.59
C VAL A 75 0.39 -8.51 8.81
N PRO A 76 0.82 -9.31 9.80
CA PRO A 76 2.23 -9.55 10.07
C PRO A 76 3.02 -9.98 8.83
N THR A 77 4.02 -9.18 8.49
CA THR A 77 4.86 -9.36 7.30
C THR A 77 6.33 -9.21 7.68
N VAL A 78 7.19 -10.10 7.17
CA VAL A 78 8.64 -10.11 7.44
C VAL A 78 9.43 -10.35 6.15
N GLY A 79 10.64 -9.80 6.06
CA GLY A 79 11.58 -10.15 5.00
C GLY A 79 12.17 -11.56 5.15
N ARG A 80 12.39 -12.24 4.02
CA ARG A 80 13.11 -13.52 3.96
C ARG A 80 13.89 -13.64 2.66
N VAL A 81 15.15 -14.05 2.76
CA VAL A 81 15.93 -14.55 1.63
C VAL A 81 15.76 -16.05 1.57
N VAL A 82 15.35 -16.57 0.41
CA VAL A 82 15.17 -18.00 0.16
C VAL A 82 16.16 -18.49 -0.88
N ASN A 83 16.55 -19.75 -0.76
CA ASN A 83 17.21 -20.48 -1.83
C ASN A 83 16.15 -20.97 -2.84
N MET A 84 16.20 -20.44 -4.06
CA MET A 84 15.23 -20.74 -5.12
C MET A 84 15.23 -22.21 -5.53
N THR A 85 16.37 -22.91 -5.41
CA THR A 85 16.48 -24.33 -5.74
C THR A 85 15.86 -25.17 -4.63
N SER A 86 16.41 -25.10 -3.41
CA SER A 86 16.04 -26.02 -2.31
C SER A 86 14.78 -25.63 -1.54
N GLU A 87 14.44 -24.34 -1.47
CA GLU A 87 13.29 -23.86 -0.70
C GLU A 87 12.08 -23.52 -1.57
N LEU A 88 12.26 -23.34 -2.88
CA LEU A 88 11.16 -23.09 -3.81
C LEU A 88 10.99 -24.23 -4.82
N MET A 89 11.92 -24.40 -5.75
CA MET A 89 11.75 -25.29 -6.91
C MET A 89 11.57 -26.77 -6.54
N GLU A 90 12.38 -27.29 -5.62
CA GLU A 90 12.31 -28.69 -5.20
C GLU A 90 11.04 -29.02 -4.40
N LEU A 91 10.49 -28.01 -3.71
CA LEU A 91 9.28 -28.09 -2.88
C LEU A 91 8.01 -27.63 -3.63
N ALA A 92 8.16 -27.19 -4.87
CA ALA A 92 7.09 -26.59 -5.65
C ALA A 92 6.09 -27.63 -6.17
N GLU A 93 4.82 -27.24 -6.24
CA GLU A 93 3.82 -27.97 -7.02
C GLU A 93 4.26 -28.13 -8.48
N ARG A 94 3.77 -29.18 -9.16
CA ARG A 94 4.17 -29.51 -10.54
C ARG A 94 4.00 -28.34 -11.51
N ARG A 95 2.94 -27.54 -11.34
CA ARG A 95 2.62 -26.41 -12.22
C ARG A 95 3.66 -25.29 -12.09
N LEU A 96 3.99 -24.91 -10.86
CA LEU A 96 5.03 -23.94 -10.55
C LEU A 96 6.43 -24.41 -10.95
N ARG A 97 6.78 -25.66 -10.59
CA ARG A 97 8.11 -26.24 -10.84
C ARG A 97 8.51 -26.21 -12.33
N LYS A 98 7.55 -26.41 -13.23
CA LYS A 98 7.76 -26.36 -14.68
C LYS A 98 8.11 -24.96 -15.22
N THR A 99 7.89 -23.91 -14.44
CA THR A 99 8.16 -22.52 -14.85
C THR A 99 9.57 -22.06 -14.50
N PHE A 100 10.36 -22.90 -13.82
CA PHE A 100 11.75 -22.59 -13.49
C PHE A 100 12.67 -22.81 -14.69
N PHE A 101 13.64 -21.91 -14.84
CA PHE A 101 14.66 -21.99 -15.89
C PHE A 101 15.96 -21.31 -15.43
N ILE A 102 16.99 -21.38 -16.28
CA ILE A 102 18.28 -20.68 -16.08
C ILE A 102 18.38 -19.56 -17.12
N SER A 103 18.63 -18.34 -16.67
CA SER A 103 18.84 -17.20 -17.57
C SER A 103 20.18 -17.32 -18.33
N PRO A 104 20.38 -16.53 -19.41
CA PRO A 104 21.68 -16.45 -20.07
C PRO A 104 22.83 -16.07 -19.12
N ALA A 105 22.53 -15.24 -18.11
CA ALA A 105 23.46 -14.85 -17.05
C ALA A 105 23.65 -15.91 -15.95
N LYS A 106 23.15 -17.14 -16.16
CA LYS A 106 23.28 -18.29 -15.26
C LYS A 106 22.58 -18.14 -13.90
N ASN A 107 21.59 -17.25 -13.80
CA ASN A 107 20.75 -17.13 -12.61
C ASN A 107 19.55 -18.09 -12.69
N ARG A 108 19.11 -18.60 -11.54
CA ARG A 108 17.83 -19.32 -11.44
C ARG A 108 16.68 -18.33 -11.54
N CYS A 109 15.71 -18.64 -12.39
CA CYS A 109 14.52 -17.82 -12.59
C CYS A 109 13.25 -18.68 -12.53
N PHE A 110 12.11 -18.05 -12.25
CA PHE A 110 10.79 -18.64 -12.47
C PHE A 110 9.79 -17.62 -13.02
N VAL A 111 8.83 -18.09 -13.80
CA VAL A 111 7.73 -17.27 -14.33
C VAL A 111 6.50 -17.29 -13.42
N SER A 112 6.18 -18.45 -12.81
CA SER A 112 4.89 -18.69 -12.16
C SER A 112 3.70 -18.68 -13.14
N LYS A 113 2.47 -18.54 -12.64
CA LYS A 113 1.25 -18.24 -13.41
C LYS A 113 0.43 -17.18 -12.69
N CYS A 114 0.07 -16.13 -13.41
CA CYS A 114 -0.78 -15.03 -12.97
C CYS A 114 -1.20 -14.20 -14.21
N ASP A 115 -2.12 -13.25 -14.03
CA ASP A 115 -2.68 -12.47 -15.14
C ASP A 115 -1.74 -11.36 -15.63
N TYR A 116 -1.03 -10.69 -14.72
CA TYR A 116 -0.10 -9.61 -15.05
C TYR A 116 1.36 -10.04 -14.97
N TYR A 117 2.04 -9.91 -16.11
CA TYR A 117 3.50 -10.01 -16.21
C TYR A 117 4.10 -11.32 -15.67
N CYS A 118 3.33 -12.42 -15.69
CA CYS A 118 3.85 -13.77 -15.52
C CYS A 118 4.27 -14.35 -16.88
N ASP A 119 5.30 -13.74 -17.47
CA ASP A 119 5.94 -14.18 -18.71
C ASP A 119 7.47 -14.26 -18.56
N THR A 120 8.17 -14.80 -19.57
CA THR A 120 9.62 -14.98 -19.53
C THR A 120 10.38 -13.65 -19.42
N THR A 121 9.86 -12.57 -20.01
CA THR A 121 10.49 -11.24 -20.00
C THR A 121 10.48 -10.65 -18.59
N HIS A 122 9.41 -10.90 -17.84
CA HIS A 122 9.19 -10.39 -16.49
C HIS A 122 9.44 -11.43 -15.40
N ALA A 123 10.14 -12.53 -15.72
CA ALA A 123 10.45 -13.59 -14.79
C ALA A 123 11.21 -13.10 -13.55
N ILE A 124 10.96 -13.74 -12.41
CA ILE A 124 11.69 -13.47 -11.17
C ILE A 124 12.99 -14.26 -11.20
N CYS A 125 14.11 -13.55 -11.28
CA CYS A 125 15.46 -14.13 -11.29
C CYS A 125 16.21 -13.82 -10.00
N GLY A 126 16.89 -14.83 -9.45
CA GLY A 126 17.78 -14.68 -8.29
C GLY A 126 19.11 -14.00 -8.63
N SER A 127 19.90 -13.74 -7.59
CA SER A 127 21.36 -13.57 -7.72
C SER A 127 21.99 -14.94 -7.47
N GLY A 128 22.40 -15.62 -8.54
CA GLY A 128 22.59 -17.06 -8.52
C GLY A 128 21.27 -17.77 -8.19
N ASP A 129 21.21 -18.34 -6.99
CA ASP A 129 20.06 -19.09 -6.46
C ASP A 129 19.33 -18.38 -5.31
N LEU A 130 19.76 -17.19 -4.89
CA LEU A 130 19.13 -16.48 -3.77
C LEU A 130 18.09 -15.48 -4.25
N LYS A 131 16.93 -15.46 -3.58
CA LYS A 131 15.88 -14.49 -3.82
C LYS A 131 15.28 -14.00 -2.51
N GLU A 132 15.34 -12.68 -2.30
CA GLU A 132 14.57 -12.03 -1.24
C GLU A 132 13.09 -11.94 -1.60
N GLY A 133 12.21 -11.94 -0.61
CA GLY A 133 10.81 -11.60 -0.74
C GLY A 133 10.18 -11.27 0.61
N SER A 134 8.94 -10.80 0.59
CA SER A 134 8.13 -10.62 1.79
C SER A 134 7.38 -11.90 2.09
N VAL A 135 7.27 -12.24 3.37
CA VAL A 135 6.53 -13.39 3.89
C VAL A 135 5.48 -12.85 4.85
N GLN A 136 4.23 -12.83 4.41
CA GLN A 136 3.08 -12.38 5.18
C GLN A 136 2.31 -13.59 5.70
N VAL A 137 1.95 -13.60 6.99
CA VAL A 137 1.18 -14.72 7.54
C VAL A 137 -0.15 -14.86 6.78
N PHE A 138 -0.55 -16.09 6.48
CA PHE A 138 -1.86 -16.31 5.88
C PHE A 138 -2.95 -15.92 6.89
N LEU A 139 -4.02 -15.29 6.41
CA LEU A 139 -5.19 -15.06 7.25
C LEU A 139 -5.80 -16.40 7.67
N PRO A 140 -6.58 -16.45 8.76
CA PRO A 140 -7.29 -17.66 9.12
C PRO A 140 -8.17 -18.15 7.97
N ASP A 141 -8.41 -19.46 7.93
CA ASP A 141 -9.24 -20.07 6.89
C ASP A 141 -10.64 -19.44 6.86
N ASP A 142 -11.12 -19.16 5.65
CA ASP A 142 -12.37 -18.43 5.43
C ASP A 142 -13.60 -19.18 5.96
N THR A 143 -13.54 -20.52 6.02
CA THR A 143 -14.60 -21.34 6.63
C THR A 143 -14.72 -21.12 8.13
N SER A 144 -13.64 -20.72 8.79
CA SER A 144 -13.58 -20.50 10.24
C SER A 144 -13.69 -19.02 10.62
N VAL A 145 -13.12 -18.14 9.81
CA VAL A 145 -13.16 -16.69 9.99
C VAL A 145 -13.49 -16.06 8.64
N PRO A 146 -14.77 -16.01 8.26
CA PRO A 146 -15.18 -15.49 6.97
C PRO A 146 -14.81 -14.01 6.85
N ARG A 147 -14.60 -13.56 5.61
CA ARG A 147 -14.26 -12.17 5.30
C ARG A 147 -15.22 -11.62 4.27
N LYS A 148 -15.50 -10.32 4.42
CA LYS A 148 -16.24 -9.53 3.45
C LYS A 148 -15.25 -8.71 2.62
N HIS A 149 -15.40 -8.79 1.31
CA HIS A 149 -14.75 -7.89 0.36
C HIS A 149 -15.67 -6.70 0.14
N ASN A 150 -15.15 -5.49 0.15
CA ASN A 150 -15.96 -4.28 0.04
C ASN A 150 -15.35 -3.34 -0.99
N LYS A 151 -16.12 -2.93 -2.00
CA LYS A 151 -15.74 -1.86 -2.93
C LYS A 151 -15.54 -0.54 -2.20
N SER A 152 -14.40 0.12 -2.45
CA SER A 152 -14.14 1.44 -1.90
C SER A 152 -15.01 2.51 -2.59
N PRO A 153 -15.67 3.42 -1.86
CA PRO A 153 -16.40 4.53 -2.48
C PRO A 153 -15.44 5.56 -3.11
N TYR A 154 -14.14 5.44 -2.83
CA TYR A 154 -13.04 6.20 -3.45
C TYR A 154 -12.22 5.35 -4.42
N ARG A 155 -12.80 4.25 -4.93
CA ARG A 155 -12.18 3.47 -6.01
C ARG A 155 -11.93 4.38 -7.21
N ARG A 156 -10.70 4.34 -7.75
CA ARG A 156 -10.32 5.02 -9.00
C ARG A 156 -11.02 4.39 -10.21
N THR A 157 -10.88 4.98 -11.40
CA THR A 157 -11.57 4.50 -12.60
C THR A 157 -10.99 3.23 -13.20
N TYR A 158 -9.69 2.96 -13.02
CA TYR A 158 -8.95 1.89 -13.69
C TYR A 158 -9.04 1.98 -15.23
N SER A 159 -9.12 3.20 -15.76
CA SER A 159 -9.22 3.46 -17.19
C SER A 159 -8.21 4.51 -17.63
N LYS A 160 -7.55 4.24 -18.77
CA LYS A 160 -6.66 5.20 -19.45
C LYS A 160 -7.40 6.30 -20.22
N LYS A 161 -8.71 6.13 -20.46
CA LYS A 161 -9.55 7.09 -21.18
C LYS A 161 -10.26 8.02 -20.20
N ASN A 162 -11.06 7.45 -19.30
CA ASN A 162 -11.80 8.18 -18.30
C ASN A 162 -10.99 8.13 -17.00
N GLN A 163 -10.08 9.07 -16.81
CA GLN A 163 -9.08 9.01 -15.74
C GLN A 163 -9.55 9.62 -14.42
N LEU A 164 -10.61 10.42 -14.45
CA LEU A 164 -11.18 11.08 -13.28
C LEU A 164 -12.45 10.34 -12.85
N ALA A 165 -12.46 9.88 -11.59
CA ALA A 165 -13.66 9.38 -10.94
C ALA A 165 -14.48 10.56 -10.37
N ASN A 166 -15.78 10.36 -10.13
CA ASN A 166 -16.66 11.40 -9.61
C ASN A 166 -16.10 12.07 -8.33
N TRP A 167 -15.48 11.30 -7.44
CA TRP A 167 -14.89 11.84 -6.21
C TRP A 167 -13.63 12.69 -6.44
N GLN A 168 -12.96 12.59 -7.59
CA GLN A 168 -11.83 13.45 -7.95
C GLN A 168 -12.30 14.82 -8.48
N GLU A 169 -13.50 14.87 -9.06
CA GLU A 169 -14.07 16.08 -9.65
C GLU A 169 -14.95 16.86 -8.67
N ASP A 170 -15.54 16.17 -7.69
CA ASP A 170 -16.57 16.70 -6.80
C ASP A 170 -16.13 16.76 -5.33
N MET A 171 -15.78 17.95 -4.84
CA MET A 171 -15.41 18.15 -3.43
C MET A 171 -16.55 17.91 -2.44
N SER A 172 -17.80 17.87 -2.90
CA SER A 172 -18.97 17.54 -2.08
C SER A 172 -19.37 16.06 -2.15
N TYR A 173 -18.57 15.22 -2.81
CA TYR A 173 -18.82 13.79 -2.97
C TYR A 173 -19.03 13.07 -1.64
N CYS A 174 -18.18 13.33 -0.63
CA CYS A 174 -18.39 12.71 0.68
C CYS A 174 -19.71 13.13 1.32
N ALA A 175 -20.03 14.44 1.29
CA ALA A 175 -21.24 14.98 1.91
C ALA A 175 -22.52 14.49 1.22
N ARG A 176 -22.52 14.43 -0.13
CA ARG A 176 -23.69 14.06 -0.92
C ARG A 176 -23.86 12.56 -1.11
N LYS A 177 -22.78 11.81 -1.26
CA LYS A 177 -22.83 10.38 -1.55
C LYS A 177 -22.40 9.54 -0.35
N VAL A 178 -21.14 9.65 0.07
CA VAL A 178 -20.55 8.69 1.04
C VAL A 178 -21.24 8.74 2.41
N LYS A 179 -21.45 9.92 2.99
CA LYS A 179 -22.13 10.07 4.30
C LYS A 179 -23.59 9.59 4.28
N ASN A 180 -24.22 9.49 3.10
CA ASN A 180 -25.61 9.05 2.95
C ASN A 180 -25.73 7.56 2.60
N MET A 181 -24.63 6.88 2.28
CA MET A 181 -24.62 5.42 2.11
C MET A 181 -24.87 4.73 3.46
N ARG A 182 -25.85 3.82 3.52
CA ARG A 182 -26.28 3.15 4.76
C ARG A 182 -25.11 2.56 5.56
N GLN A 183 -24.15 1.99 4.86
CA GLN A 183 -22.95 1.37 5.44
C GLN A 183 -21.92 2.33 6.05
N TYR A 184 -21.91 3.61 5.64
CA TYR A 184 -20.97 4.62 6.14
C TYR A 184 -21.67 5.69 7.00
N ALA A 185 -23.00 5.71 7.00
CA ALA A 185 -23.81 6.72 7.69
C ALA A 185 -23.69 6.65 9.22
N HIS A 186 -23.39 5.45 9.77
CA HIS A 186 -23.33 5.21 11.21
C HIS A 186 -22.15 4.32 11.60
N GLY A 187 -21.56 4.60 12.77
CA GLY A 187 -20.48 3.81 13.37
C GLY A 187 -19.08 4.20 12.89
N ARG A 188 -18.21 3.19 12.75
CA ARG A 188 -16.76 3.40 12.54
C ARG A 188 -16.29 3.36 11.09
N ARG A 189 -17.08 2.80 10.17
CA ARG A 189 -16.63 2.42 8.81
C ARG A 189 -16.06 3.59 8.01
N LEU A 190 -16.69 4.78 8.10
CA LEU A 190 -16.20 6.00 7.46
C LEU A 190 -14.87 6.48 8.04
N LEU A 191 -14.71 6.42 9.36
CA LEU A 191 -13.48 6.81 10.04
C LEU A 191 -12.35 5.79 9.82
N ASP A 192 -12.66 4.50 9.70
CA ASP A 192 -11.70 3.46 9.29
C ASP A 192 -11.21 3.68 7.86
N LEU A 193 -12.11 4.05 6.93
CA LEU A 193 -11.75 4.40 5.56
C LEU A 193 -10.80 5.62 5.52
N ILE A 194 -11.06 6.63 6.34
CA ILE A 194 -10.18 7.80 6.43
C ILE A 194 -8.82 7.39 7.00
N ASP A 195 -8.74 6.64 8.12
CA ASP A 195 -7.46 6.14 8.65
C ASP A 195 -6.65 5.37 7.58
N LEU A 196 -7.34 4.52 6.80
CA LEU A 196 -6.73 3.74 5.73
C LEU A 196 -6.14 4.65 4.63
N HIS A 197 -6.88 5.68 4.21
CA HIS A 197 -6.40 6.66 3.25
C HIS A 197 -5.28 7.57 3.79
N LEU A 198 -5.26 7.88 5.09
CA LEU A 198 -4.13 8.58 5.73
C LEU A 198 -2.85 7.73 5.64
N MET A 199 -2.96 6.42 5.90
CA MET A 199 -1.85 5.49 5.73
C MET A 199 -1.43 5.40 4.25
N ASP A 200 -2.39 5.18 3.35
CA ASP A 200 -2.14 5.07 1.92
C ASP A 200 -1.47 6.35 1.35
N TYR A 201 -1.81 7.54 1.86
CA TYR A 201 -1.15 8.78 1.44
C TYR A 201 0.32 8.84 1.85
N LEU A 202 0.63 8.50 3.11
CA LEU A 202 2.03 8.48 3.59
C LEU A 202 2.90 7.56 2.72
N ILE A 203 2.37 6.39 2.37
CA ILE A 203 3.10 5.40 1.58
C ILE A 203 2.96 5.61 0.07
N GLY A 204 2.05 6.48 -0.38
CA GLY A 204 1.77 6.73 -1.80
C GLY A 204 1.07 5.57 -2.51
N ASN A 205 0.20 4.83 -1.81
CA ASN A 205 -0.57 3.73 -2.38
C ASN A 205 -1.84 4.27 -3.06
N GLN A 206 -1.93 4.09 -4.38
CA GLN A 206 -3.07 4.54 -5.19
C GLN A 206 -4.08 3.43 -5.48
N ASP A 207 -3.78 2.18 -5.08
CA ASP A 207 -4.48 0.98 -5.53
C ASP A 207 -5.55 0.49 -4.55
N ARG A 208 -6.06 1.37 -3.67
CA ARG A 208 -7.09 1.04 -2.68
C ARG A 208 -8.49 0.93 -3.31
N HIS A 209 -8.67 0.00 -4.25
CA HIS A 209 -9.96 -0.22 -4.90
C HIS A 209 -10.98 -0.93 -4.01
N HIS A 210 -10.50 -1.79 -3.12
CA HIS A 210 -11.31 -2.57 -2.19
C HIS A 210 -10.63 -2.60 -0.81
N TYR A 211 -11.39 -3.01 0.20
CA TYR A 211 -10.86 -3.37 1.50
C TYR A 211 -11.59 -4.59 2.06
N GLU A 212 -10.89 -5.37 2.87
CA GLU A 212 -11.45 -6.57 3.51
C GLU A 212 -11.82 -6.28 4.96
N THR A 213 -12.83 -6.97 5.47
CA THR A 213 -13.22 -6.95 6.88
C THR A 213 -13.51 -8.37 7.35
N PHE A 214 -13.18 -8.71 8.59
CA PHE A 214 -13.61 -9.99 9.18
C PHE A 214 -15.11 -9.95 9.48
N ASP A 215 -15.80 -11.06 9.20
CA ASP A 215 -17.24 -11.25 9.40
C ASP A 215 -17.54 -12.31 10.47
N VAL A 216 -16.80 -12.24 11.58
CA VAL A 216 -16.84 -13.26 12.65
C VAL A 216 -17.37 -12.70 13.98
N PHE A 217 -17.54 -11.38 14.09
CA PHE A 217 -17.80 -10.71 15.36
C PHE A 217 -19.29 -10.42 15.64
N GLY A 218 -20.21 -11.08 14.89
CA GLY A 218 -21.65 -10.88 15.05
C GLY A 218 -22.05 -9.42 14.87
N ASP A 219 -22.71 -8.84 15.88
CA ASP A 219 -23.21 -7.45 15.85
C ASP A 219 -22.11 -6.38 16.10
N ILE A 220 -20.87 -6.78 16.38
CA ILE A 220 -19.78 -5.82 16.62
C ILE A 220 -19.28 -5.28 15.27
N PRO A 221 -19.17 -3.95 15.12
CA PRO A 221 -18.72 -3.36 13.86
C PRO A 221 -17.29 -3.81 13.52
N ALA A 222 -17.16 -4.45 12.36
CA ALA A 222 -15.89 -4.86 11.81
C ALA A 222 -15.01 -3.65 11.42
N TYR A 223 -13.74 -3.93 11.15
CA TYR A 223 -12.76 -2.92 10.73
C TYR A 223 -12.07 -3.35 9.44
N ALA A 224 -11.63 -2.36 8.66
CA ALA A 224 -10.84 -2.61 7.45
C ALA A 224 -9.46 -3.19 7.81
N ILE A 225 -9.17 -4.38 7.28
CA ILE A 225 -7.85 -5.00 7.35
C ILE A 225 -6.94 -4.27 6.35
N HIS A 226 -5.77 -3.84 6.80
CA HIS A 226 -4.84 -3.07 5.97
C HIS A 226 -3.98 -4.02 5.10
N LEU A 227 -4.56 -4.52 4.01
CA LEU A 227 -3.96 -5.45 3.05
C LEU A 227 -3.46 -4.75 1.77
N ASP A 228 -2.88 -5.52 0.83
CA ASP A 228 -2.52 -5.10 -0.52
C ASP A 228 -1.74 -3.78 -0.59
N ASN A 229 -0.57 -3.77 0.06
CA ASN A 229 0.29 -2.59 0.11
C ASN A 229 1.49 -2.71 -0.86
N GLY A 230 1.48 -3.71 -1.75
CA GLY A 230 2.56 -3.98 -2.71
C GLY A 230 2.82 -2.83 -3.69
N ARG A 231 1.81 -2.00 -4.00
CA ARG A 231 1.95 -0.81 -4.85
C ARG A 231 2.30 0.48 -4.09
N SER A 232 2.74 0.36 -2.84
CA SER A 232 3.21 1.49 -2.05
C SER A 232 4.68 1.81 -2.30
N PHE A 233 5.16 2.97 -1.86
CA PHE A 233 6.55 3.42 -1.97
C PHE A 233 7.11 3.41 -3.41
N GLY A 234 6.26 3.70 -4.41
CA GLY A 234 6.69 3.73 -5.82
C GLY A 234 7.43 5.01 -6.22
N LYS A 235 7.13 6.14 -5.57
CA LYS A 235 7.68 7.47 -5.92
C LYS A 235 8.09 8.23 -4.68
N THR A 236 9.25 8.89 -4.71
CA THR A 236 9.81 9.65 -3.57
C THR A 236 9.68 11.16 -3.74
N ASN A 237 9.55 11.62 -4.98
CA ASN A 237 9.46 13.02 -5.37
C ASN A 237 8.05 13.45 -5.82
N PHE A 238 7.05 12.58 -5.61
CA PHE A 238 5.64 12.84 -5.95
C PHE A 238 4.75 12.48 -4.76
N ASP A 239 3.81 13.37 -4.43
CA ASP A 239 2.80 13.15 -3.39
C ASP A 239 1.42 13.31 -4.02
N ASP A 240 0.66 12.23 -4.09
CA ASP A 240 -0.67 12.22 -4.71
C ASP A 240 -1.74 12.74 -3.74
N ALA A 241 -2.11 14.00 -3.87
CA ALA A 241 -3.11 14.64 -3.02
C ALA A 241 -4.52 14.00 -3.15
N ASP A 242 -4.81 13.30 -4.25
CA ASP A 242 -6.10 12.63 -4.43
C ASP A 242 -6.33 11.52 -3.38
N ILE A 243 -5.26 10.89 -2.88
CA ILE A 243 -5.38 9.85 -1.84
C ILE A 243 -5.99 10.43 -0.57
N LEU A 244 -5.78 11.73 -0.28
CA LEU A 244 -6.36 12.41 0.89
C LEU A 244 -7.78 12.94 0.68
N MET A 245 -8.42 12.70 -0.46
CA MET A 245 -9.79 13.19 -0.70
C MET A 245 -10.80 12.76 0.38
N PRO A 246 -10.77 11.55 0.96
CA PRO A 246 -11.65 11.22 2.07
C PRO A 246 -11.49 12.14 3.28
N LEU A 247 -10.25 12.48 3.67
CA LEU A 247 -10.01 13.47 4.74
C LEU A 247 -10.58 14.84 4.34
N ARG A 248 -10.19 15.33 3.15
CA ARG A 248 -10.51 16.70 2.70
C ARG A 248 -12.01 16.93 2.46
N GLN A 249 -12.73 15.91 2.00
CA GLN A 249 -14.15 16.00 1.68
C GLN A 249 -15.03 15.66 2.89
N CYS A 250 -14.63 14.70 3.72
CA CYS A 250 -15.45 14.30 4.86
C CYS A 250 -15.18 15.16 6.10
N CYS A 251 -13.95 15.70 6.24
CA CYS A 251 -13.43 16.40 7.41
C CYS A 251 -13.77 15.69 8.72
N LEU A 252 -13.42 14.41 8.79
CA LEU A 252 -13.55 13.57 9.98
C LEU A 252 -12.20 12.94 10.29
N ILE A 253 -11.85 12.81 11.57
CA ILE A 253 -10.65 12.10 12.01
C ILE A 253 -10.85 11.51 13.39
N LYS A 254 -10.27 10.33 13.65
CA LYS A 254 -10.31 9.76 15.00
C LYS A 254 -9.40 10.54 15.95
N PRO A 255 -9.83 10.77 17.21
CA PRO A 255 -9.00 11.41 18.22
C PRO A 255 -7.63 10.74 18.37
N LYS A 256 -7.60 9.40 18.38
CA LYS A 256 -6.35 8.64 18.53
C LYS A 256 -5.41 8.88 17.34
N THR A 257 -5.92 8.83 16.12
CA THR A 257 -5.15 9.08 14.90
C THR A 257 -4.58 10.49 14.90
N LEU A 258 -5.41 11.51 15.17
CA LEU A 258 -4.99 12.90 15.25
C LEU A 258 -3.86 13.09 16.28
N SER A 259 -4.04 12.54 17.49
CA SER A 259 -3.03 12.66 18.55
C SER A 259 -1.70 11.99 18.17
N THR A 260 -1.74 10.83 17.51
CA THR A 260 -0.52 10.13 17.07
C THR A 260 0.21 10.92 15.98
N LEU A 261 -0.51 11.44 14.98
CA LEU A 261 0.07 12.25 13.91
C LEU A 261 0.68 13.54 14.46
N PHE A 262 -0.03 14.23 15.35
CA PHE A 262 0.47 15.44 15.99
C PHE A 262 1.74 15.18 16.82
N ASN A 263 1.79 14.07 17.54
CA ASN A 263 2.98 13.67 18.29
C ASN A 263 4.18 13.44 17.35
N TYR A 264 4.00 12.72 16.24
CA TYR A 264 5.11 12.54 15.27
C TYR A 264 5.53 13.84 14.59
N TYR A 265 4.60 14.78 14.40
CA TYR A 265 4.85 16.07 13.78
C TYR A 265 5.60 17.04 14.69
N THR A 266 5.39 16.97 16.01
CA THR A 266 5.90 17.96 16.98
C THR A 266 6.99 17.43 17.92
N ALA A 267 7.09 16.11 18.12
CA ALA A 267 8.07 15.53 19.03
C ALA A 267 9.51 15.64 18.51
N ASN A 268 10.47 15.51 19.43
CA ASN A 268 11.90 15.47 19.09
C ASN A 268 12.26 14.30 18.18
N LYS A 269 11.57 13.16 18.36
CA LYS A 269 11.73 11.96 17.56
C LYS A 269 10.57 11.85 16.57
N GLY A 270 10.89 12.01 15.29
CA GLY A 270 9.91 12.05 14.20
C GLY A 270 9.38 10.68 13.77
N LEU A 271 8.49 10.71 12.77
CA LEU A 271 7.88 9.52 12.19
C LEU A 271 8.94 8.57 11.60
N THR A 272 9.85 9.12 10.80
CA THR A 272 10.80 8.32 10.01
C THR A 272 11.93 7.72 10.83
N GLU A 273 12.38 8.40 11.88
CA GLU A 273 13.34 7.84 12.84
C GLU A 273 12.73 6.63 13.57
N THR A 274 11.48 6.76 14.03
CA THR A 274 10.72 5.67 14.65
C THR A 274 10.48 4.52 13.68
N LEU A 275 10.17 4.82 12.41
CA LEU A 275 10.03 3.82 11.37
C LEU A 275 11.35 3.10 11.08
N HIS A 276 12.46 3.83 10.99
CA HIS A 276 13.79 3.27 10.72
C HIS A 276 14.20 2.25 11.79
N GLU A 277 14.03 2.59 13.07
CA GLU A 277 14.29 1.66 14.18
C GLU A 277 13.36 0.44 14.20
N SER A 278 12.13 0.61 13.73
CA SER A 278 11.19 -0.50 13.59
C SER A 278 11.67 -1.43 12.47
N LEU A 279 12.06 -0.88 11.32
CA LEU A 279 12.51 -1.62 10.14
C LEU A 279 13.88 -2.27 10.33
N SER A 280 14.77 -1.70 11.14
CA SER A 280 16.11 -2.26 11.41
C SER A 280 16.08 -3.63 12.10
N LYS A 281 14.93 -4.01 12.65
CA LYS A 281 14.68 -5.31 13.27
C LYS A 281 14.24 -6.37 12.27
N ASP A 282 13.87 -5.97 11.04
CA ASP A 282 13.52 -6.94 9.99
C ASP A 282 14.80 -7.57 9.41
N PRO A 283 14.85 -8.91 9.21
CA PRO A 283 16.03 -9.59 8.67
C PRO A 283 16.43 -9.17 7.24
N ALA A 284 15.54 -8.51 6.48
CA ALA A 284 15.82 -7.98 5.15
C ALA A 284 16.17 -6.47 5.16
N PHE A 285 16.57 -5.93 6.32
CA PHE A 285 17.08 -4.56 6.39
C PHE A 285 18.33 -4.37 5.51
N PRO A 286 18.43 -3.29 4.71
CA PRO A 286 17.50 -2.15 4.60
C PRO A 286 16.21 -2.47 3.82
N VAL A 287 15.06 -2.09 4.41
CA VAL A 287 13.73 -2.33 3.80
C VAL A 287 13.31 -1.20 2.86
N LEU A 288 13.63 0.06 3.19
CA LEU A 288 13.33 1.23 2.36
C LEU A 288 14.63 1.96 2.00
N ALA A 289 14.70 2.51 0.79
CA ALA A 289 15.72 3.50 0.45
C ALA A 289 15.51 4.78 1.27
N PHE A 290 16.59 5.40 1.75
CA PHE A 290 16.52 6.54 2.67
C PHE A 290 15.82 7.77 2.09
N LYS A 291 15.78 7.92 0.76
CA LYS A 291 15.01 8.96 0.07
C LYS A 291 13.51 8.93 0.38
N HIS A 292 12.94 7.80 0.80
CA HIS A 292 11.55 7.73 1.26
C HIS A 292 11.32 8.41 2.60
N TYR A 293 12.34 8.59 3.44
CA TYR A 293 12.16 9.25 4.73
C TYR A 293 11.83 10.73 4.54
N THR A 294 12.57 11.44 3.70
CA THR A 294 12.24 12.83 3.36
C THR A 294 10.84 12.96 2.75
N ALA A 295 10.42 11.98 1.94
CA ALA A 295 9.07 11.95 1.37
C ALA A 295 7.98 11.77 2.44
N LEU A 296 8.19 10.86 3.39
CA LEU A 296 7.25 10.60 4.49
C LEU A 296 7.06 11.82 5.38
N GLU A 297 8.13 12.51 5.77
CA GLU A 297 8.02 13.73 6.58
C GLU A 297 7.32 14.86 5.83
N ARG A 298 7.62 15.03 4.53
CA ARG A 298 6.93 15.99 3.66
C ARG A 298 5.44 15.69 3.55
N ARG A 299 5.07 14.41 3.39
CA ARG A 299 3.67 13.96 3.35
C ARG A 299 2.99 14.16 4.69
N LEU A 300 3.65 13.85 5.81
CA LEU A 300 3.10 14.13 7.14
C LEU A 300 2.81 15.61 7.31
N HIS A 301 3.72 16.50 6.91
CA HIS A 301 3.49 17.95 6.96
C HIS A 301 2.25 18.37 6.15
N LYS A 302 2.15 17.97 4.88
CA LYS A 302 0.96 18.25 4.03
C LYS A 302 -0.33 17.69 4.61
N MET A 303 -0.27 16.50 5.20
CA MET A 303 -1.43 15.91 5.88
C MET A 303 -1.88 16.78 7.05
N MET A 304 -0.95 17.32 7.85
CA MET A 304 -1.28 18.25 8.93
C MET A 304 -1.88 19.56 8.42
N GLU A 305 -1.42 20.09 7.28
CA GLU A 305 -2.03 21.26 6.63
C GLU A 305 -3.50 20.99 6.27
N TYR A 306 -3.81 19.84 5.66
CA TYR A 306 -5.20 19.49 5.34
C TYR A 306 -6.08 19.24 6.58
N ILE A 307 -5.49 18.70 7.66
CA ILE A 307 -6.19 18.58 8.95
C ILE A 307 -6.54 19.98 9.47
N LEU A 308 -5.59 20.93 9.42
CA LEU A 308 -5.82 22.32 9.83
C LEU A 308 -6.89 22.99 8.97
N GLU A 309 -6.84 22.84 7.64
CA GLU A 309 -7.88 23.35 6.73
C GLU A 309 -9.28 22.81 7.10
N CYS A 310 -9.38 21.54 7.52
CA CYS A 310 -10.65 20.97 7.97
C CYS A 310 -11.10 21.56 9.31
N MET A 311 -10.18 21.80 10.26
CA MET A 311 -10.47 22.41 11.55
C MET A 311 -10.98 23.84 11.40
N GLU A 312 -10.35 24.64 10.53
CA GLU A 312 -10.74 26.04 10.26
C GLU A 312 -12.15 26.17 9.64
N LYS A 313 -12.65 25.11 8.99
CA LYS A 313 -14.00 25.05 8.42
C LYS A 313 -15.07 24.69 9.44
N GLN A 314 -14.71 24.18 10.62
CA GLN A 314 -15.68 23.79 11.64
C GLN A 314 -15.91 24.93 12.64
N SER A 315 -17.17 25.14 13.04
CA SER A 315 -17.50 25.98 14.19
C SER A 315 -17.15 25.31 15.53
N ASP A 316 -17.22 23.98 15.58
CA ASP A 316 -16.82 23.16 16.71
C ASP A 316 -15.92 22.01 16.24
N ILE A 317 -14.73 21.89 16.81
CA ILE A 317 -13.76 20.82 16.49
C ILE A 317 -14.35 19.43 16.80
N SER A 318 -15.29 19.34 17.74
CA SER A 318 -16.01 18.10 18.05
C SER A 318 -16.80 17.55 16.85
N ASP A 319 -17.06 18.40 15.84
CA ASP A 319 -17.72 17.97 14.61
C ASP A 319 -16.83 17.16 13.67
N MET A 320 -15.52 17.41 13.75
CA MET A 320 -14.49 16.72 12.97
C MET A 320 -13.86 15.56 13.75
N VAL A 321 -13.56 15.76 15.03
CA VAL A 321 -12.78 14.81 15.84
C VAL A 321 -13.72 13.85 16.57
N ARG A 322 -13.99 12.67 15.97
CA ARG A 322 -15.01 11.72 16.45
C ARG A 322 -14.50 10.29 16.52
N ASN A 323 -14.97 9.53 17.52
CA ASN A 323 -14.72 8.08 17.59
C ASN A 323 -15.68 7.28 16.69
N GLU A 324 -16.89 7.81 16.49
CA GLU A 324 -17.92 7.26 15.62
C GLU A 324 -18.60 8.39 14.85
N PHE A 325 -19.07 8.10 13.65
CA PHE A 325 -19.85 9.01 12.83
C PHE A 325 -21.32 8.60 12.88
N HIS A 326 -22.22 9.58 12.92
CA HIS A 326 -23.67 9.37 12.91
C HIS A 326 -24.32 10.42 12.01
N ASN A 327 -25.02 9.98 10.97
CA ASN A 327 -25.78 10.86 10.07
C ASN A 327 -27.27 10.82 10.44
N PRO A 328 -27.83 11.89 11.01
CA PRO A 328 -29.23 11.91 11.47
C PRO A 328 -30.25 11.79 10.32
N SER A 329 -29.84 12.05 9.08
CA SER A 329 -30.70 11.97 7.90
C SER A 329 -30.88 10.54 7.37
N VAL A 330 -30.11 9.58 7.87
CA VAL A 330 -30.18 8.17 7.45
C VAL A 330 -30.59 7.32 8.66
N PRO A 331 -31.58 6.43 8.55
CA PRO A 331 -31.92 5.53 9.65
C PRO A 331 -30.73 4.66 10.08
N ALA A 332 -30.53 4.52 11.39
CA ALA A 332 -29.51 3.62 11.91
C ALA A 332 -29.85 2.15 11.56
N PRO A 333 -28.84 1.31 11.23
CA PRO A 333 -29.06 -0.11 10.99
C PRO A 333 -29.67 -0.79 12.22
N LYS A 334 -30.62 -1.71 12.00
CA LYS A 334 -31.16 -2.55 13.08
C LYS A 334 -30.11 -3.59 13.51
N PRO A 335 -30.14 -4.08 14.76
CA PRO A 335 -29.31 -5.20 15.18
C PRO A 335 -29.51 -6.42 14.26
N GLY A 336 -28.42 -7.04 13.82
CA GLY A 336 -28.43 -8.14 12.85
C GLY A 336 -28.80 -7.76 11.40
N GLU A 337 -28.98 -6.47 11.07
CA GLU A 337 -29.26 -6.05 9.70
C GLU A 337 -27.98 -6.07 8.87
N GLU A 338 -27.93 -6.96 7.88
CA GLU A 338 -26.83 -6.96 6.92
C GLU A 338 -26.87 -5.68 6.05
N LEU A 339 -25.72 -5.05 5.97
CA LEU A 339 -25.47 -3.89 5.12
C LEU A 339 -24.74 -4.44 3.90
N GLU A 340 -25.48 -4.68 2.81
CA GLU A 340 -24.92 -5.08 1.52
C GLU A 340 -23.83 -4.09 1.11
N SER A 341 -22.64 -4.61 0.77
CA SER A 341 -21.69 -3.88 -0.04
C SER A 341 -22.26 -3.81 -1.45
N GLU A 342 -22.11 -2.67 -2.14
CA GLU A 342 -22.53 -2.45 -3.53
C GLU A 342 -21.68 -3.28 -4.52
N ASP A 343 -21.52 -4.57 -4.27
CA ASP A 343 -20.75 -5.49 -5.10
C ASP A 343 -21.63 -6.22 -6.12
N GLU A 344 -22.97 -6.13 -6.04
CA GLU A 344 -23.88 -6.94 -6.87
C GLU A 344 -24.55 -6.24 -8.07
N ASP A 345 -24.48 -4.90 -8.24
CA ASP A 345 -25.30 -4.21 -9.26
C ASP A 345 -24.54 -3.51 -10.42
N ASP A 346 -23.21 -3.56 -10.48
CA ASP A 346 -22.47 -3.12 -11.67
C ASP A 346 -21.91 -4.33 -12.42
N GLU A 347 -22.79 -5.08 -13.11
CA GLU A 347 -22.33 -5.95 -14.19
C GLU A 347 -21.49 -5.13 -15.16
N ASP A 348 -20.28 -5.63 -15.36
CA ASP A 348 -19.14 -5.16 -16.13
C ASP A 348 -19.42 -5.06 -17.66
N THR A 349 -20.53 -4.44 -18.05
CA THR A 349 -21.04 -4.46 -19.42
C THR A 349 -20.49 -3.36 -20.33
N ASP A 350 -19.79 -2.36 -19.80
CA ASP A 350 -19.23 -1.26 -20.61
C ASP A 350 -17.69 -1.18 -20.64
N ASN A 351 -16.97 -1.96 -19.83
CA ASN A 351 -15.50 -1.96 -19.83
C ASN A 351 -14.84 -3.16 -20.54
N GLN A 352 -15.57 -4.26 -20.79
CA GLN A 352 -15.02 -5.41 -21.53
C GLN A 352 -14.75 -5.13 -23.02
N LYS A 353 -15.18 -3.99 -23.58
CA LYS A 353 -14.87 -3.61 -24.97
C LYS A 353 -13.56 -2.82 -25.15
N ASN A 354 -12.81 -2.55 -24.09
CA ASN A 354 -11.55 -1.78 -24.19
C ASN A 354 -10.29 -2.51 -23.71
N GLU A 355 -10.39 -3.78 -23.32
CA GLU A 355 -9.24 -4.68 -23.20
C GLU A 355 -8.84 -5.23 -24.58
N ALA A 356 -8.36 -4.34 -25.43
CA ALA A 356 -7.66 -4.76 -26.64
C ALA A 356 -6.30 -5.35 -26.22
N LEU A 357 -6.20 -6.68 -26.25
CA LEU A 357 -4.94 -7.39 -26.36
C LEU A 357 -4.14 -6.80 -27.55
N PRO A 358 -2.81 -6.64 -27.46
CA PRO A 358 -2.01 -6.51 -28.65
C PRO A 358 -2.02 -7.87 -29.37
N ASP A 359 -2.74 -7.92 -30.49
CA ASP A 359 -2.72 -9.00 -31.48
C ASP A 359 -1.26 -9.23 -31.95
N GLN A 360 -0.57 -10.24 -31.40
CA GLN A 360 0.70 -10.71 -31.96
C GLN A 360 0.42 -11.64 -33.13
N LYS A 361 0.07 -11.06 -34.28
CA LYS A 361 0.21 -11.78 -35.56
C LYS A 361 1.69 -11.86 -35.91
N GLN A 362 2.18 -13.09 -35.97
CA GLN A 362 3.44 -13.47 -36.60
C GLN A 362 3.56 -12.79 -37.97
N GLN A 363 4.55 -11.91 -38.11
CA GLN A 363 5.06 -11.51 -39.42
C GLN A 363 6.52 -11.89 -39.53
N GLN A 364 6.78 -12.60 -40.63
CA GLN A 364 8.04 -13.18 -41.04
C GLN A 364 9.12 -12.11 -41.25
N ALA A 365 10.35 -12.50 -40.96
CA ALA A 365 11.56 -11.72 -41.19
C ALA A 365 11.77 -11.38 -42.67
N PRO A 366 12.49 -10.28 -42.94
CA PRO A 366 13.45 -10.23 -44.02
C PRO A 366 14.89 -10.12 -43.50
N GLN A 367 15.77 -10.80 -44.22
CA GLN A 367 17.20 -10.86 -44.01
C GLN A 367 17.94 -9.55 -44.38
N LYS A 368 19.14 -9.45 -43.80
CA LYS A 368 20.44 -8.96 -44.34
C LYS A 368 20.95 -7.57 -43.93
N GLN A 369 22.20 -7.67 -43.44
CA GLN A 369 23.38 -6.82 -43.63
C GLN A 369 23.60 -5.62 -42.71
N GLY A 370 24.65 -5.73 -41.89
CA GLY A 370 25.79 -4.83 -42.06
C GLY A 370 26.27 -4.08 -40.82
N HIS A 371 27.52 -4.39 -40.45
CA HIS A 371 28.55 -3.53 -39.87
C HIS A 371 28.73 -3.40 -38.34
N HIS A 372 29.97 -3.74 -37.97
CA HIS A 372 30.65 -3.53 -36.69
C HIS A 372 30.71 -2.06 -36.27
N SER A 373 30.59 -1.81 -34.97
CA SER A 373 31.53 -0.96 -34.23
C SER A 373 31.54 -1.39 -32.77
N VAL A 374 32.70 -1.80 -32.27
CA VAL A 374 32.97 -2.09 -30.86
C VAL A 374 33.29 -0.76 -30.18
N VAL A 375 32.60 -0.45 -29.09
CA VAL A 375 33.03 0.60 -28.16
C VAL A 375 33.08 0.00 -26.76
N ASN A 376 34.30 -0.18 -26.27
CA ASN A 376 34.60 -0.45 -24.87
C ASN A 376 34.27 0.80 -24.05
N VAL A 377 33.54 0.65 -22.95
CA VAL A 377 33.58 1.62 -21.85
C VAL A 377 33.72 0.84 -20.55
N GLU A 378 34.76 1.21 -19.83
CA GLU A 378 35.31 0.60 -18.62
C GLU A 378 34.34 0.67 -17.43
N GLU A 379 34.49 -0.33 -16.56
CA GLU A 379 33.93 -0.41 -15.21
C GLU A 379 34.41 0.77 -14.35
N ASN A 380 33.49 1.38 -13.60
CA ASN A 380 33.82 2.10 -12.38
C ASN A 380 32.86 1.70 -11.25
N ALA A 381 33.46 1.34 -10.12
CA ALA A 381 32.85 0.83 -8.91
C ALA A 381 31.90 1.83 -8.22
N PRO A 382 30.94 1.36 -7.39
CA PRO A 382 30.00 2.24 -6.71
C PRO A 382 30.66 2.97 -5.52
N ASN A 383 30.60 4.30 -5.56
CA ASN A 383 30.87 5.16 -4.41
C ASN A 383 29.80 4.94 -3.35
N VAL A 384 30.21 4.44 -2.18
CA VAL A 384 29.39 4.32 -0.98
C VAL A 384 29.08 5.73 -0.46
N LEU A 385 27.86 6.20 -0.70
CA LEU A 385 27.36 7.44 -0.10
C LEU A 385 27.15 7.21 1.41
N LYS A 386 27.89 7.96 2.22
CA LYS A 386 27.68 8.08 3.67
C LYS A 386 26.32 8.74 3.96
N PRO A 387 25.68 8.41 5.09
CA PRO A 387 24.40 9.02 5.47
C PRO A 387 24.56 10.53 5.68
N PRO A 388 23.62 11.36 5.21
CA PRO A 388 23.60 12.78 5.53
C PRO A 388 23.29 12.97 7.02
N THR A 389 24.02 13.87 7.65
CA THR A 389 23.73 14.40 8.99
C THR A 389 22.42 15.18 8.96
N PHE A 390 21.50 14.85 9.86
CA PHE A 390 20.21 15.51 9.96
C PHE A 390 20.33 16.88 10.63
N ARG A 391 19.82 17.90 9.93
CA ARG A 391 19.31 19.20 10.39
C ARG A 391 20.35 20.27 10.80
N GLU A 392 20.72 21.12 9.84
CA GLU A 392 21.03 22.53 10.11
C GLU A 392 20.06 23.41 9.31
N GLN A 393 19.08 23.96 10.01
CA GLN A 393 18.40 25.20 9.64
C GLN A 393 17.55 25.66 10.83
N LYS A 394 18.13 26.53 11.65
CA LYS A 394 17.43 27.51 12.46
C LYS A 394 18.35 28.73 12.53
N ASP A 395 18.08 29.71 11.68
CA ASP A 395 18.31 31.13 11.94
C ASP A 395 17.42 31.92 10.98
N GLY A 396 16.59 32.79 11.54
CA GLY A 396 15.57 33.56 10.81
C GLY A 396 14.30 33.74 11.62
N VAL A 397 14.40 34.42 12.76
CA VAL A 397 13.27 34.94 13.54
C VAL A 397 12.98 36.33 13.00
N ASP A 398 11.79 36.56 12.45
CA ASP A 398 11.22 37.89 12.31
C ASP A 398 9.76 37.88 12.84
N ASP A 399 9.61 38.60 13.94
CA ASP A 399 8.48 39.34 14.51
C ASP A 399 7.03 38.97 14.11
N PHE A 400 6.26 38.53 15.12
CA PHE A 400 4.80 38.72 15.18
C PHE A 400 4.44 39.39 16.52
N PRO A 401 3.60 40.44 16.53
CA PRO A 401 3.35 41.23 17.74
C PRO A 401 2.40 40.51 18.69
N ALA A 402 2.84 40.32 19.93
CA ALA A 402 2.04 39.83 21.03
C ALA A 402 0.93 40.83 21.40
N LYS A 403 -0.33 40.46 21.19
CA LYS A 403 -1.46 41.09 21.90
C LYS A 403 -1.62 40.41 23.26
N ALA A 404 -1.40 41.21 24.29
CA ALA A 404 -1.54 40.83 25.69
C ALA A 404 -2.97 40.38 26.03
N ILE A 405 -3.08 39.19 26.63
CA ILE A 405 -4.27 38.76 27.38
C ILE A 405 -3.90 38.85 28.86
N ALA A 406 -4.54 39.76 29.58
CA ALA A 406 -4.36 39.92 31.01
C ALA A 406 -5.03 38.76 31.80
N PRO A 407 -4.45 38.30 32.91
CA PRO A 407 -5.07 37.29 33.77
C PRO A 407 -6.19 37.91 34.63
N PRO A 408 -7.21 37.14 35.03
CA PRO A 408 -8.30 37.64 35.86
C PRO A 408 -7.84 37.89 37.30
N PRO A 409 -8.47 38.82 38.04
CA PRO A 409 -8.12 39.07 39.43
C PRO A 409 -8.64 37.95 40.33
N ALA A 410 -7.82 37.59 41.31
CA ALA A 410 -8.18 36.65 42.36
C ALA A 410 -9.13 37.31 43.37
N ALA A 411 -10.25 36.63 43.65
CA ALA A 411 -10.98 36.64 44.92
C ALA A 411 -11.77 35.34 45.02
#